data_AF-A0A183KI86-F1
#
_entry.id   AF-A0A183KI86-F1
#
_cell.length_a   1.000
_cell.length_b   1.000
_cell.length_c   1.000
_cell.angle_alpha   90.00
_cell.angle_beta   90.00
_cell.angle_gamma   90.00
#
_symmetry.space_group_name_H-M   'P 1'
#
loop_
_entity.id
_entity.type
_entity.pdbx_description
1 polymer ?
#
loop_
_entity_poly.entity_id
_entity_poly.type
_entity_poly.pdbx_seq_one_letter_code
_entity_poly.pdbx_strand_id
1 'polypeptide(L)'
;MFFNFLGFLIFSNCIVLGHSLYSVAFECGKPAIYLNNEFWVTDFTQDCLEDELSILNYCKKVYRERNITAVVASPPIDVVLSGWCEFEHRKLAKCQKVDGERHEIRPFICLGMFQMLLLKNWFCR
;
A
#
# COMPACT_ATOMS: atom_id res chain seq x y z
N MET A 1 6.53 -16.45 32.85
CA MET A 1 5.37 -16.28 31.93
C MET A 1 5.89 -16.42 30.51
N PHE A 2 5.76 -17.63 29.94
CA PHE A 2 6.19 -17.95 28.59
C PHE A 2 5.18 -17.36 27.60
N PHE A 3 5.45 -16.17 27.06
CA PHE A 3 4.77 -15.72 25.86
C PHE A 3 5.25 -16.58 24.69
N ASN A 4 4.35 -17.37 24.13
CA ASN A 4 4.61 -18.34 23.07
C ASN A 4 5.17 -17.63 21.82
N PHE A 5 6.48 -17.75 21.61
CA PHE A 5 7.21 -17.27 20.43
C PHE A 5 6.68 -17.86 19.12
N LEU A 6 6.01 -19.03 19.17
CA LEU A 6 5.36 -19.65 18.01
C LEU A 6 4.16 -18.86 17.48
N GLY A 7 3.41 -18.15 18.33
CA GLY A 7 2.22 -17.41 17.90
C GLY A 7 2.56 -16.21 17.02
N PHE A 8 3.63 -15.50 17.36
CA PHE A 8 4.08 -14.31 16.62
C PHE A 8 4.64 -14.67 15.23
N LEU A 9 5.28 -15.83 15.12
CA LEU A 9 5.83 -16.34 13.85
C LEU A 9 4.75 -16.85 12.88
N ILE A 10 3.58 -17.27 13.38
CA ILE A 10 2.47 -17.72 12.52
C ILE A 10 1.74 -16.52 11.89
N PHE A 11 1.50 -15.44 12.65
CA PHE A 11 0.95 -14.18 12.10
C PHE A 11 1.89 -13.56 11.08
N SER A 12 3.20 -13.64 11.30
CA SER A 12 4.21 -13.14 10.37
C SER A 12 4.28 -13.98 9.08
N ASN A 13 4.06 -15.30 9.13
CA ASN A 13 4.11 -16.17 7.94
C ASN A 13 2.87 -16.09 7.02
N CYS A 14 1.69 -15.68 7.51
CA CYS A 14 0.51 -15.54 6.63
C CYS A 14 0.59 -14.34 5.68
N ILE A 15 1.34 -13.30 6.04
CA ILE A 15 1.56 -12.11 5.18
C ILE A 15 2.74 -12.34 4.22
N VAL A 16 3.68 -13.22 4.58
CA VAL A 16 5.01 -13.33 3.94
C VAL A 16 5.10 -14.39 2.84
N LEU A 17 4.05 -15.18 2.59
CA LEU A 17 4.07 -16.16 1.49
C LEU A 17 3.55 -15.58 0.17
N GLY A 18 4.40 -14.75 -0.44
CA GLY A 18 4.62 -14.74 -1.88
C GLY A 18 3.61 -13.94 -2.72
N HIS A 19 4.17 -13.09 -3.59
CA HIS A 19 3.53 -12.29 -4.64
C HIS A 19 2.95 -10.94 -4.17
N SER A 20 3.76 -9.89 -4.36
CA SER A 20 3.34 -8.59 -4.90
C SER A 20 1.88 -8.22 -4.61
N LEU A 21 1.58 -7.98 -3.32
CA LEU A 21 0.26 -7.53 -2.92
C LEU A 21 0.08 -6.10 -3.44
N TYR A 22 -0.73 -5.97 -4.48
CA TYR A 22 -1.15 -4.68 -5.03
C TYR A 22 -1.55 -3.75 -3.90
N SER A 23 -0.80 -2.67 -3.76
CA SER A 23 -0.91 -1.79 -2.61
C SER A 23 -0.80 -0.35 -3.06
N VAL A 24 -1.59 0.52 -2.45
CA VAL A 24 -1.58 1.96 -2.70
C VAL A 24 -1.32 2.66 -1.38
N ALA A 25 -0.59 3.77 -1.39
CA ALA A 25 -0.36 4.56 -0.20
C ALA A 25 -0.51 6.05 -0.52
N PHE A 26 -0.89 6.80 0.52
CA PHE A 26 -1.28 8.19 0.43
C PHE A 26 -0.68 8.95 1.59
N GLU A 27 -0.15 10.14 1.30
CA GLU A 27 0.24 11.13 2.30
C GLU A 27 -0.13 12.51 1.76
N CYS A 28 -0.88 13.30 2.52
CA CYS A 28 -1.43 14.55 2.02
C CYS A 28 -0.32 15.56 1.73
N GLY A 29 -0.43 16.24 0.59
CA GLY A 29 0.62 17.14 0.10
C GLY A 29 1.77 16.42 -0.61
N LYS A 30 1.68 15.09 -0.75
CA LYS A 30 2.58 14.26 -1.56
C LYS A 30 1.76 13.50 -2.61
N PRO A 31 2.34 13.17 -3.77
CA PRO A 31 1.67 12.38 -4.77
C PRO A 31 1.43 10.96 -4.24
N ALA A 32 0.27 10.41 -4.60
CA ALA A 32 -0.08 9.04 -4.30
C ALA A 32 0.95 8.08 -4.90
N ILE A 33 1.17 6.94 -4.24
CA ILE A 33 2.08 5.91 -4.72
C ILE A 33 1.37 4.57 -4.79
N TYR A 34 1.78 3.71 -5.72
CA TYR A 34 1.24 2.37 -5.86
C TYR A 34 2.33 1.35 -6.19
N LEU A 35 2.19 0.13 -5.68
CA LEU A 35 3.15 -0.94 -5.88
C LEU A 35 2.94 -1.58 -7.25
N ASN A 36 3.98 -1.60 -8.09
CA ASN A 36 3.99 -2.25 -9.38
C ASN A 36 5.22 -3.15 -9.48
N ASN A 37 5.01 -4.46 -9.57
CA ASN A 37 6.08 -5.45 -9.75
C ASN A 37 7.29 -5.19 -8.84
N GLU A 38 7.02 -4.99 -7.53
CA GLU A 38 8.00 -4.77 -6.45
C GLU A 38 8.50 -3.33 -6.27
N PHE A 39 8.20 -2.40 -7.18
CA PHE A 39 8.60 -1.00 -7.07
C PHE A 39 7.41 -0.09 -6.78
N TRP A 40 7.61 0.91 -5.92
CA TRP A 40 6.64 1.96 -5.69
C TRP A 40 6.70 3.00 -6.81
N VAL A 41 5.58 3.18 -7.50
CA VAL A 41 5.42 4.13 -8.60
C VAL A 41 4.60 5.31 -8.13
N THR A 42 5.00 6.52 -8.52
CA THR A 42 4.34 7.76 -8.12
C THR A 42 3.28 8.18 -9.15
N ASP A 43 2.06 8.47 -8.69
CA ASP A 43 0.99 9.10 -9.47
C ASP A 43 0.92 10.60 -9.12
N PHE A 44 1.52 11.43 -9.97
CA PHE A 44 1.51 12.88 -9.81
C PHE A 44 0.14 13.55 -10.02
N THR A 45 -0.88 12.79 -10.46
CA THR A 45 -2.23 13.30 -10.69
C THR A 45 -3.13 13.19 -9.47
N GLN A 46 -2.71 12.45 -8.46
CA GLN A 46 -3.52 12.09 -7.31
C GLN A 46 -2.82 12.51 -6.01
N ASP A 47 -3.54 13.27 -5.19
CA ASP A 47 -3.16 13.58 -3.80
C ASP A 47 -3.74 12.51 -2.86
N CYS A 48 -3.64 12.71 -1.54
CA CYS A 48 -4.18 11.78 -0.58
C CYS A 48 -5.69 11.52 -0.74
N LEU A 49 -6.09 10.30 -0.38
CA LEU A 49 -7.48 9.87 -0.32
C LEU A 49 -7.75 9.33 1.08
N GLU A 50 -8.87 9.74 1.68
CA GLU A 50 -9.26 9.34 3.03
C GLU A 50 -10.40 8.32 3.01
N ASP A 51 -11.37 8.47 2.09
CA ASP A 51 -12.54 7.60 2.02
C ASP A 51 -12.22 6.24 1.39
N GLU A 52 -12.70 5.16 2.01
CA GLU A 52 -12.51 3.78 1.54
C GLU A 52 -12.99 3.59 0.09
N LEU A 53 -14.11 4.20 -0.28
CA LEU A 53 -14.66 4.11 -1.65
C LEU A 53 -13.76 4.82 -2.66
N SER A 54 -13.17 5.95 -2.29
CA SER A 54 -12.22 6.69 -3.12
C SER A 54 -10.94 5.90 -3.31
N ILE A 55 -10.42 5.27 -2.24
CA ILE A 55 -9.25 4.40 -2.27
C ILE A 55 -9.52 3.17 -3.16
N LEU A 56 -10.70 2.54 -3.04
CA LEU A 56 -11.10 1.42 -3.89
C LEU A 56 -11.17 1.81 -5.38
N ASN A 57 -11.74 2.98 -5.68
CA ASN A 57 -11.79 3.50 -7.04
C ASN A 57 -10.39 3.79 -7.58
N TYR A 58 -9.47 4.28 -6.74
CA TYR A 58 -8.08 4.46 -7.11
C TYR A 58 -7.38 3.12 -7.39
N CYS A 59 -7.54 2.11 -6.53
CA CYS A 59 -7.05 0.75 -6.80
C CYS A 59 -7.53 0.23 -8.16
N LYS A 60 -8.81 0.40 -8.50
CA LYS A 60 -9.37 0.02 -9.81
C LYS A 60 -8.77 0.85 -10.96
N LYS A 61 -8.48 2.14 -10.74
CA LYS A 61 -7.83 3.02 -11.72
C LYS A 61 -6.42 2.55 -12.06
N VAL A 62 -5.61 2.20 -11.06
CA VAL A 62 -4.19 1.82 -11.26
C VAL A 62 -4.01 0.35 -11.61
N TYR A 63 -4.90 -0.53 -11.15
CA TYR A 63 -4.86 -1.97 -11.42
C TYR A 63 -6.05 -2.42 -12.30
N ARG A 64 -6.24 -1.77 -13.45
CA ARG A 64 -7.42 -1.95 -14.33
C ARG A 64 -7.66 -3.37 -14.80
N GLU A 65 -6.60 -4.14 -14.96
CA GLU A 65 -6.68 -5.53 -15.42
C GLU A 65 -7.18 -6.48 -14.32
N ARG A 66 -7.37 -5.98 -13.09
CA ARG A 66 -7.78 -6.76 -11.93
C ARG A 66 -9.18 -6.41 -11.50
N ASN A 67 -9.94 -7.45 -11.15
CA ASN A 67 -11.26 -7.29 -10.57
C ASN A 67 -11.15 -6.98 -9.06
N ILE A 68 -10.67 -5.78 -8.74
CA ILE A 68 -10.54 -5.29 -7.37
C ILE A 68 -11.93 -4.99 -6.80
N THR A 69 -12.24 -5.59 -5.66
CA THR A 69 -13.56 -5.48 -5.02
C THR A 69 -13.50 -4.86 -3.63
N ALA A 70 -12.33 -4.82 -3.00
CA ALA A 70 -12.17 -4.32 -1.65
C ALA A 70 -10.76 -3.78 -1.41
N VAL A 71 -10.61 -3.05 -0.31
CA VAL A 71 -9.33 -2.53 0.17
C VAL A 71 -9.20 -2.82 1.67
N VAL A 72 -7.98 -3.06 2.13
CA VAL A 72 -7.70 -3.32 3.55
C VAL A 72 -6.48 -2.51 3.95
N ALA A 73 -6.57 -1.81 5.08
CA ALA A 73 -5.42 -1.10 5.64
C ALA A 73 -4.35 -2.10 6.11
N SER A 74 -3.10 -1.85 5.72
CA SER A 74 -1.93 -2.61 6.14
C SER A 74 -1.22 -1.88 7.29
N PRO A 75 -0.48 -2.59 8.15
CA PRO A 75 0.47 -1.96 9.07
C PRO A 75 1.46 -1.04 8.33
N PRO A 76 2.00 -0.01 9.01
CA PRO A 76 3.05 0.84 8.46
C PRO A 76 4.28 0.02 8.03
N ILE A 77 4.93 0.44 6.95
CA ILE A 77 6.17 -0.17 6.43
C ILE A 77 7.17 0.91 6.04
N ASP A 78 8.46 0.61 6.22
CA ASP A 78 9.54 1.45 5.73
C ASP A 78 9.89 1.07 4.28
N VAL A 79 9.85 2.04 3.39
CA VAL A 79 10.17 1.87 1.97
C VAL A 79 11.19 2.90 1.52
N VAL A 80 12.03 2.53 0.55
CA VAL A 80 12.91 3.48 -0.12
C VAL A 80 12.16 4.01 -1.34
N LEU A 81 11.79 5.29 -1.30
CA LEU A 81 11.12 5.97 -2.41
C LEU A 81 12.11 6.90 -3.09
N SER A 82 12.52 6.56 -4.30
CA SER A 82 13.36 7.45 -5.11
C SER A 82 12.52 8.61 -5.64
N GLY A 83 12.75 9.81 -5.11
CA GLY A 83 12.16 11.05 -5.63
C GLY A 83 10.70 11.26 -5.26
N TRP A 84 10.29 10.96 -4.03
CA TRP A 84 8.95 11.30 -3.55
C TRP A 84 8.84 12.82 -3.36
N CYS A 85 8.18 13.50 -4.30
CA CYS A 85 8.15 14.95 -4.38
C CYS A 85 7.06 15.57 -3.51
N GLU A 86 7.28 16.77 -3.00
CA GLU A 86 6.23 17.54 -2.34
C GLU A 86 5.48 18.42 -3.34
N PHE A 87 4.17 18.57 -3.14
CA PHE A 87 3.36 19.56 -3.84
C PHE A 87 3.51 20.92 -3.14
N GLU A 88 4.02 21.94 -3.84
CA GLU A 88 3.91 23.34 -3.39
C GLU A 88 2.86 24.03 -4.26
N HIS A 89 1.80 24.56 -3.65
CA HIS A 89 0.72 25.23 -4.38
C HIS A 89 0.10 24.41 -5.53
N ARG A 90 -0.09 23.09 -5.34
CA ARG A 90 -0.61 22.13 -6.34
C ARG A 90 0.25 22.03 -7.62
N LYS A 91 1.50 22.51 -7.56
CA LYS A 91 2.52 22.28 -8.59
C LYS A 91 3.63 21.43 -7.98
N LEU A 92 4.18 20.53 -8.78
CA LEU A 92 5.39 19.77 -8.43
C LEU A 92 6.52 20.76 -8.15
N ALA A 93 6.98 20.83 -6.91
CA ALA A 93 7.91 21.87 -6.50
C ALA A 93 9.33 21.35 -6.35
N LYS A 94 9.55 20.44 -5.40
CA LYS A 94 10.84 19.82 -5.15
C LYS A 94 10.67 18.34 -4.89
N CYS A 95 11.27 17.55 -5.77
CA CYS A 95 11.54 16.16 -5.50
C CYS A 95 12.78 16.11 -4.60
N GLN A 96 12.61 15.59 -3.39
CA GLN A 96 13.74 15.32 -2.51
C GLN A 96 14.58 14.24 -3.19
N LYS A 97 15.65 14.67 -3.89
CA LYS A 97 16.67 13.79 -4.49
C LYS A 97 17.58 13.23 -3.39
N VAL A 98 17.01 12.70 -2.32
CA VAL A 98 17.80 12.02 -1.30
C VAL A 98 17.76 10.54 -1.67
N ASP A 99 18.76 10.15 -2.45
CA ASP A 99 18.97 8.76 -2.82
C ASP A 99 19.12 7.93 -1.53
N GLY A 100 18.21 6.97 -1.32
CA GLY A 100 18.28 6.03 -0.19
C GLY A 100 17.61 6.45 1.12
N GLU A 101 16.84 7.55 1.16
CA GLU A 101 16.02 7.88 2.33
C GLU A 101 14.89 6.86 2.50
N ARG A 102 14.70 6.37 3.73
CA ARG A 102 13.60 5.49 4.09
C ARG A 102 12.41 6.33 4.55
N HIS A 103 11.25 6.06 3.98
CA HIS A 103 9.99 6.68 4.34
C HIS A 103 9.07 5.62 4.95
N GLU A 104 8.51 5.92 6.12
CA GLU A 104 7.42 5.13 6.68
C GLU A 104 6.14 5.48 5.92
N ILE A 105 5.48 4.49 5.34
CA ILE A 105 4.19 4.65 4.65
C ILE A 105 3.14 3.72 5.27
N ARG A 106 1.87 4.08 5.13
CA ARG A 106 0.73 3.25 5.55
C ARG A 106 -0.08 2.81 4.33
N PRO A 107 0.18 1.61 3.79
CA PRO A 107 -0.45 1.18 2.55
C PRO A 107 -1.83 0.57 2.78
N PHE A 108 -2.65 0.65 1.74
CA PHE A 108 -3.89 -0.10 1.58
C PHE A 108 -3.68 -1.20 0.55
N ILE A 109 -4.00 -2.43 0.92
CA ILE A 109 -3.93 -3.61 0.06
C ILE A 109 -5.20 -3.64 -0.80
N CYS A 110 -5.02 -3.61 -2.12
CA CYS A 110 -6.09 -3.74 -3.10
C CYS A 110 -6.41 -5.23 -3.34
N LEU A 111 -7.59 -5.67 -2.92
CA LEU A 111 -7.98 -7.08 -2.95
C LEU A 111 -8.92 -7.39 -4.12
N GLY A 112 -8.56 -8.41 -4.90
CA GLY A 112 -9.47 -9.02 -5.85
C GLY A 112 -10.51 -9.91 -5.18
N MET A 113 -11.60 -10.20 -5.90
CA MET A 113 -12.70 -11.05 -5.41
C MET A 113 -12.22 -12.39 -4.80
N PHE A 114 -11.28 -13.07 -5.46
CA PHE A 114 -10.71 -14.33 -4.95
C PHE A 114 -9.88 -14.15 -3.67
N GLN A 115 -9.08 -13.09 -3.57
CA GLN A 115 -8.27 -12.83 -2.37
C GLN A 115 -9.16 -12.44 -1.18
N MET A 116 -10.25 -11.70 -1.42
CA MET A 116 -11.23 -11.36 -0.38
C MET A 116 -11.93 -12.61 0.17
N LEU A 117 -12.26 -13.57 -0.70
CA LEU A 117 -12.86 -14.85 -0.28
C LEU A 117 -11.87 -15.70 0.53
N LEU A 118 -10.59 -15.70 0.16
CA LEU A 118 -9.54 -16.39 0.92
C LEU A 118 -9.30 -15.73 2.29
N LEU A 119 -9.25 -14.40 2.35
CA LEU A 119 -9.13 -13.64 3.61
C LEU A 119 -10.33 -13.86 4.55
N LYS A 120 -11.55 -14.03 4.00
CA LYS A 120 -12.72 -14.39 4.81
C LYS A 120 -12.67 -15.82 5.35
N ASN A 121 -12.05 -16.74 4.61
CA ASN A 121 -11.88 -18.14 5.04
C ASN A 121 -10.66 -18.35 5.96
N TRP A 122 -9.72 -17.39 5.97
CA TRP A 122 -8.50 -17.39 6.77
C TRP A 122 -8.50 -16.32 7.88
N PHE A 123 -9.62 -15.63 8.11
CA PHE A 123 -9.81 -14.86 9.33
C PHE A 123 -9.72 -15.87 10.49
N CYS A 124 -8.57 -15.84 11.15
CA CYS A 124 -8.06 -16.82 12.10
C CYS A 124 -9.14 -17.47 12.99
N ARG A 125 -9.25 -18.79 12.92
CA ARG A 125 -9.56 -19.59 14.11
C ARG A 125 -8.28 -19.79 14.91
#